data_AF-A0A6M0C425-F1
#
_entry.id   AF-A0A6M0C425-F1
#
_cell.length_a   1.000
_cell.length_b   1.000
_cell.length_c   1.000
_cell.angle_alpha   90.00
_cell.angle_beta   90.00
_cell.angle_gamma   90.00
#
_symmetry.space_group_name_H-M   'P 1'
#
loop_
_entity.id
_entity.type
_entity.pdbx_description
1 polymer ?
#
loop_
_entity_poly.entity_id
_entity_poly.type
_entity_poly.pdbx_seq_one_letter_code
_entity_poly.pdbx_strand_id
1 'polypeptide(L)'
;MNLEEILTALKEMKREERIIIIETAARLIREEAEEKARLKVEQEKQLKKAAKEAIPDYLPGGPLHDLWSPESEPYYDSEDEIPLGPEVESNA
;
A
#
# COMPACT_ATOMS: atom_id res chain seq x y z
N MET A 1 -17.74 20.06 8.74
CA MET A 1 -17.16 21.23 9.42
C MET A 1 -15.93 21.62 8.64
N ASN A 2 -15.94 22.79 8.04
CA ASN A 2 -14.89 23.25 7.15
C ASN A 2 -13.78 23.95 7.95
N LEU A 3 -12.56 24.00 7.40
CA LEU A 3 -11.41 24.62 8.06
C LEU A 3 -11.69 26.07 8.48
N GLU A 4 -12.38 26.82 7.63
CA GLU A 4 -12.74 28.22 7.86
C GLU A 4 -13.66 28.39 9.08
N GLU A 5 -14.60 27.46 9.29
CA GLU A 5 -15.50 27.46 10.44
C GLU A 5 -14.73 27.20 11.74
N ILE A 6 -13.77 26.26 11.73
CA ILE A 6 -12.91 25.94 12.88
C ILE A 6 -12.06 27.16 13.28
N LEU A 7 -11.46 27.82 12.29
CA LEU A 7 -10.61 28.99 12.53
C LEU A 7 -11.43 30.18 13.04
N THR A 8 -12.66 30.32 12.57
CA THR A 8 -13.58 31.37 13.04
C THR A 8 -13.98 31.11 14.48
N ALA A 9 -14.37 29.88 14.82
CA ALA A 9 -14.66 29.49 16.20
C ALA A 9 -13.46 29.70 17.14
N LEU A 10 -12.25 29.32 16.72
CA LEU A 10 -11.02 29.54 17.50
C LEU A 10 -10.75 31.04 17.80
N LYS A 11 -11.07 31.93 16.86
CA LYS A 11 -10.90 33.39 17.06
C LYS A 11 -11.84 33.93 18.14
N GLU A 12 -13.03 33.37 18.27
CA GLU A 12 -14.02 33.76 19.28
C GLU A 12 -13.71 33.25 20.69
N MET A 13 -12.85 32.22 20.81
CA MET A 13 -12.42 31.66 22.09
C MET A 13 -11.41 32.54 22.83
N LYS A 14 -11.23 32.26 24.13
CA LYS A 14 -10.18 32.90 24.93
C LYS A 14 -8.79 32.41 24.49
N ARG A 15 -7.76 33.21 24.81
CA ARG A 15 -6.38 32.87 24.44
C ARG A 15 -5.93 31.55 25.09
N GLU A 16 -6.30 31.34 26.36
CA GLU A 16 -5.92 30.14 27.12
C GLU A 16 -6.54 28.88 26.49
N GLU A 17 -7.81 28.96 26.10
CA GLU A 17 -8.53 27.85 25.44
C GLU A 17 -7.91 27.51 24.08
N ARG A 18 -7.53 28.52 23.30
CA ARG A 18 -6.81 28.29 22.04
C ARG A 18 -5.48 27.56 22.25
N ILE A 19 -4.71 27.94 23.27
CA ILE A 19 -3.43 27.29 23.58
C ILE A 19 -3.66 25.81 23.89
N ILE A 20 -4.64 25.49 24.74
CA ILE A 20 -5.00 24.11 25.10
C ILE A 20 -5.37 23.31 23.85
N ILE A 21 -6.15 23.88 22.94
CA ILE A 21 -6.56 23.20 21.70
C ILE A 21 -5.34 22.92 20.82
N ILE A 22 -4.45 23.89 20.63
CA ILE A 22 -3.25 23.72 19.81
C ILE A 22 -2.33 22.65 20.40
N GLU A 23 -2.10 22.65 21.70
CA GLU A 23 -1.27 21.66 22.38
C GLU A 23 -1.86 20.25 22.29
N THR A 24 -3.19 20.15 22.46
CA THR A 24 -3.91 18.89 22.31
C THR A 24 -3.83 18.37 20.88
N ALA A 25 -4.09 19.24 19.88
CA ALA A 25 -4.00 18.87 18.47
C ALA A 25 -2.57 18.42 18.10
N ALA A 26 -1.54 19.14 18.55
CA ALA A 26 -0.16 18.77 18.33
C ALA A 26 0.22 17.43 18.98
N ARG A 27 -0.38 17.11 20.14
CA ARG A 27 -0.20 15.82 20.81
C ARG A 27 -0.82 14.68 19.99
N LEU A 28 -2.08 14.83 19.57
CA LEU A 28 -2.79 13.84 18.77
C LEU A 28 -2.06 13.54 17.45
N ILE A 29 -1.54 14.57 16.77
CA ILE A 29 -0.77 14.40 15.53
C ILE A 29 0.51 13.57 15.78
N ARG A 30 1.19 13.79 16.92
CA ARG A 30 2.38 13.00 17.28
C ARG A 30 2.02 11.55 17.60
N GLU A 31 0.97 11.33 18.38
CA GLU A 31 0.48 9.99 18.70
C GLU A 31 0.11 9.21 17.43
N GLU A 32 -0.58 9.84 16.48
CA GLU A 32 -0.92 9.23 15.20
C GLU A 32 0.32 8.86 14.38
N ALA A 33 1.33 9.74 14.35
CA ALA A 33 2.59 9.47 13.65
C ALA A 33 3.36 8.30 14.27
N GLU A 34 3.43 8.25 15.60
CA GLU A 34 4.06 7.15 16.34
C GLU A 34 3.33 5.82 16.12
N GLU A 35 1.99 5.84 16.13
CA GLU A 35 1.19 4.65 15.88
C GLU A 35 1.38 4.11 14.47
N LYS A 36 1.37 4.98 13.46
CA LYS A 36 1.67 4.59 12.06
C LYS A 36 3.07 3.99 11.93
N ALA A 37 4.07 4.57 12.59
CA ALA A 37 5.42 4.02 12.58
C ALA A 37 5.47 2.62 13.22
N ARG A 38 4.78 2.44 14.36
CA ARG A 38 4.69 1.16 15.05
C ARG A 38 3.98 0.09 14.21
N LEU A 39 2.87 0.46 13.55
CA LEU A 39 2.14 -0.42 12.64
C LEU A 39 2.99 -0.86 11.46
N LYS A 40 3.76 0.06 10.86
CA LYS A 40 4.68 -0.28 9.76
C LYS A 40 5.73 -1.31 10.19
N VAL A 41 6.35 -1.11 11.36
CA VAL A 41 7.32 -2.06 11.92
C VAL A 41 6.70 -3.42 12.17
N GLU A 42 5.47 -3.46 12.68
CA GLU A 42 4.75 -4.71 12.93
C GLU A 42 4.39 -5.42 11.62
N GLN A 43 3.91 -4.70 10.61
CA GLN A 43 3.66 -5.25 9.28
C GLN A 43 4.93 -5.84 8.67
N GLU A 44 6.06 -5.14 8.75
CA GLU A 44 7.34 -5.67 8.26
C GLU A 44 7.76 -6.95 9.00
N LYS A 45 7.53 -7.04 10.31
CA LYS A 45 7.80 -8.27 11.07
C LYS A 45 6.90 -9.42 10.63
N GLN A 46 5.61 -9.16 10.46
CA GLN A 46 4.64 -10.16 10.01
C GLN A 46 4.97 -10.66 8.60
N LEU A 47 5.29 -9.76 7.68
CA LEU A 47 5.73 -10.12 6.32
C LEU A 47 7.00 -10.97 6.34
N LYS A 48 8.01 -10.61 7.14
CA LYS A 48 9.23 -11.42 7.29
C LYS A 48 8.94 -12.79 7.86
N LYS A 49 8.00 -12.90 8.80
CA LYS A 49 7.58 -14.18 9.38
C LYS A 49 6.87 -15.04 8.34
N ALA A 50 5.87 -14.48 7.65
CA ALA A 50 5.13 -15.16 6.59
C ALA A 50 6.05 -15.61 5.45
N ALA A 51 6.99 -14.76 5.04
CA ALA A 51 7.98 -15.10 4.02
C ALA A 51 8.84 -16.30 4.44
N LYS A 52 9.26 -16.38 5.71
CA LYS A 52 10.00 -17.55 6.23
C LYS A 52 9.16 -18.81 6.29
N GLU A 53 7.90 -18.68 6.70
CA GLU A 53 6.95 -19.80 6.76
C GLU A 53 6.60 -20.34 5.37
N ALA A 54 6.63 -19.48 4.34
CA ALA A 54 6.37 -19.86 2.96
C ALA A 54 7.59 -20.51 2.25
N ILE A 55 8.82 -20.41 2.79
CA ILE A 55 10.03 -21.00 2.17
C ILE A 55 9.82 -22.47 1.76
N PRO A 56 9.28 -23.36 2.62
CA PRO A 56 9.08 -24.77 2.27
C PRO A 56 8.20 -24.98 1.04
N ASP A 57 7.24 -24.07 0.79
CA ASP A 57 6.33 -24.18 -0.34
C ASP A 57 7.05 -24.00 -1.69
N TYR A 58 8.16 -23.25 -1.70
CA TYR A 58 8.97 -23.00 -2.89
C TYR A 58 10.18 -23.95 -3.04
N LEU A 59 10.51 -24.73 -2.01
CA LEU A 59 11.59 -25.73 -2.06
C LEU A 59 11.19 -26.97 -2.87
N PRO A 60 12.14 -27.77 -3.38
CA PRO A 60 11.85 -29.00 -4.12
C PRO A 60 10.88 -29.93 -3.38
N GLY A 61 9.80 -30.33 -4.04
CA GLY A 61 8.70 -31.12 -3.46
C GLY A 61 7.62 -30.28 -2.74
N GLY A 62 7.79 -28.96 -2.68
CA GLY A 62 6.79 -28.02 -2.19
C GLY A 62 5.75 -27.68 -3.28
N PRO A 63 4.51 -27.32 -2.89
CA PRO A 63 3.39 -27.09 -3.79
C PRO A 63 3.59 -25.96 -4.81
N LEU A 64 4.51 -25.02 -4.56
CA LEU A 64 4.77 -23.87 -5.42
C LEU A 64 6.14 -23.95 -6.12
N HIS A 65 6.88 -25.06 -5.94
CA HIS A 65 8.20 -25.25 -6.53
C HIS A 65 8.17 -25.20 -8.06
N ASP A 66 7.23 -25.92 -8.66
CA ASP A 66 7.16 -26.11 -10.10
C ASP A 66 6.63 -24.88 -10.85
N LEU A 67 5.98 -23.94 -10.16
CA LEU A 67 5.48 -22.71 -10.79
C LEU A 67 6.60 -21.78 -11.27
N TRP A 68 7.79 -21.90 -10.67
CA TRP A 68 8.95 -21.03 -10.95
C TRP A 68 10.15 -21.81 -11.51
N SER A 69 9.97 -23.09 -11.84
CA SER A 69 11.03 -23.90 -12.42
C SER A 69 11.34 -23.43 -13.85
N PRO A 70 12.61 -23.38 -14.28
CA PRO A 70 12.94 -23.15 -15.69
C PRO A 70 12.39 -24.23 -16.64
N GLU A 71 12.03 -25.39 -16.09
CA GLU A 71 11.39 -26.50 -16.82
C GLU A 71 9.86 -26.49 -16.68
N SER A 72 9.29 -25.50 -16.01
CA SER A 72 7.84 -25.34 -15.95
C SER A 72 7.30 -25.00 -17.33
N GLU A 73 6.12 -25.54 -17.67
CA GLU A 73 5.47 -25.15 -18.91
C GLU A 73 5.23 -23.63 -18.90
N PRO A 74 5.50 -22.92 -20.01
CA PRO A 74 5.22 -21.50 -20.09
C PRO A 74 3.76 -21.26 -19.72
N TYR A 75 3.53 -20.32 -18.79
CA TYR A 75 2.19 -19.86 -18.51
C TYR A 75 1.68 -19.10 -19.75
N TYR A 76 0.95 -19.79 -20.62
CA TYR A 76 0.26 -19.15 -21.72
C TYR A 76 -1.00 -18.49 -21.16
N ASP A 77 -1.08 -17.16 -21.19
CA ASP A 77 -2.35 -16.44 -21.04
C ASP A 77 -3.22 -16.85 -22.22
N SER A 78 -4.03 -17.89 -22.03
CA SER A 78 -4.96 -18.37 -23.03
C SER A 78 -6.22 -17.50 -23.05
N GLU A 79 -6.07 -16.21 -23.35
CA GLU A 79 -7.15 -15.37 -23.89
C GLU A 79 -6.54 -14.38 -24.89
N ASP A 80 -6.70 -14.72 -26.17
CA ASP A 80 -6.66 -13.84 -27.33
C ASP A 80 -5.39 -13.01 -27.58
N GLU A 81 -4.52 -13.58 -28.44
CA GLU A 81 -3.81 -12.78 -29.44
C GLU A 81 -4.83 -11.93 -30.22
N ILE A 82 -5.09 -10.70 -29.78
CA ILE A 82 -5.68 -9.68 -30.65
C ILE A 82 -4.60 -9.38 -31.69
N PRO A 83 -4.79 -9.71 -32.98
CA PRO A 83 -3.75 -9.45 -33.96
C PRO A 83 -3.61 -7.94 -34.12
N LEU A 84 -2.47 -7.39 -33.69
CA LEU A 84 -2.00 -6.10 -34.17
C LEU A 84 -1.61 -6.29 -35.64
N GLY A 85 -2.60 -6.28 -36.53
CA GLY A 85 -2.37 -6.27 -37.97
C GLY A 85 -1.57 -5.01 -38.35
N PRO A 86 -0.55 -5.13 -39.22
CA PRO A 86 0.21 -3.97 -39.64
C PRO A 86 -0.68 -3.05 -40.48
N GLU A 87 -0.67 -1.76 -40.15
CA GLU A 87 -1.03 -0.70 -41.08
C GLU A 87 -0.16 -0.78 -42.35
N VAL A 88 -0.61 -0.05 -43.38
CA VAL A 88 0.19 0.54 -44.47
C VAL A 88 -0.02 -0.07 -45.88
N GLU A 89 -0.94 0.62 -46.58
CA GLU A 89 -0.81 1.22 -47.92
C GLU A 89 -1.22 0.48 -49.21
N SER A 90 -2.21 1.13 -49.84
CA SER A 90 -2.34 1.48 -51.28
C SER A 90 -1.69 0.58 -52.32
N ASN A 91 -2.47 0.20 -53.33
CA ASN A 91 -2.34 0.83 -54.65
C ASN A 91 -3.49 0.44 -55.59
N ALA A 92 -4.02 1.48 -56.26
CA ALA A 92 -4.66 1.55 -57.58
C ALA A 92 -5.80 0.58 -57.94
#